data_AF-A0A378QVG2-F1
#
_entry.id   AF-A0A378QVG2-F1
#
_cell.length_a   1.000
_cell.length_b   1.000
_cell.length_c   1.000
_cell.angle_alpha   90.00
_cell.angle_beta   90.00
_cell.angle_gamma   90.00
#
_symmetry.space_group_name_H-M   'P 1'
#
loop_
_entity.id
_entity.type
_entity.pdbx_description
1 polymer ?
#
loop_
_entity_poly.entity_id
_entity_poly.type
_entity_poly.pdbx_seq_one_letter_code
_entity_poly.pdbx_strand_id
1 'polypeptide(L)'
;MLQIYHTYGMVFEAHQQNSLLELDNHLPAKFWVRDNQSFGYVIDYAETLIATYPELHTEAQCVVPVEFASHRFIYYFIGNSVFSVITAIAKTGATTEIKLIDLLYQHIERFYQLYPDSLLLQTLLFQMNYPTKVICSPDYIS
;
A
#
# COMPACT_ATOMS: atom_id res chain seq x y z
N MET A 1 1.41 2.51 7.13
CA MET A 1 0.80 1.57 6.15
C MET A 1 1.38 0.17 6.26
N LEU A 2 2.67 -0.07 5.98
CA LEU A 2 3.26 -1.43 6.08
C LEU A 2 3.05 -2.08 7.45
N GLN A 3 3.29 -1.36 8.55
CA GLN A 3 3.04 -1.91 9.89
C GLN A 3 1.57 -2.28 10.12
N ILE A 4 0.62 -1.47 9.66
CA ILE A 4 -0.81 -1.76 9.80
C ILE A 4 -1.19 -3.03 9.04
N TYR A 5 -0.66 -3.19 7.82
CA TYR A 5 -0.86 -4.37 7.00
C TYR A 5 -0.39 -5.65 7.69
N HIS A 6 0.83 -5.66 8.24
CA HIS A 6 1.40 -6.87 8.85
C HIS A 6 0.87 -7.14 10.27
N THR A 7 0.58 -6.10 11.07
CA THR A 7 0.13 -6.27 12.46
C THR A 7 -1.35 -6.61 12.56
N TYR A 8 -2.19 -6.05 11.68
CA TYR A 8 -3.65 -6.19 11.80
C TYR A 8 -4.31 -6.82 10.57
N GLY A 9 -3.52 -7.17 9.55
CA GLY A 9 -4.06 -7.63 8.28
C GLY A 9 -4.92 -6.60 7.58
N MET A 10 -4.78 -5.30 7.83
CA MET A 10 -5.64 -4.30 7.19
C MET A 10 -4.97 -3.71 5.95
N VAL A 11 -5.70 -3.71 4.83
CA VAL A 11 -5.31 -3.07 3.57
C VAL A 11 -6.32 -2.00 3.19
N PHE A 12 -5.82 -0.90 2.63
CA PHE A 12 -6.62 0.26 2.23
C PHE A 12 -6.33 0.62 0.78
N GLU A 13 -7.32 1.08 0.04
CA GLU A 13 -7.12 1.77 -1.24
C GLU A 13 -6.58 3.20 -1.04
N ALA A 14 -5.37 3.32 -0.47
CA ALA A 14 -4.70 4.58 -0.16
C ALA A 14 -4.08 5.24 -1.42
N HIS A 15 -4.90 5.49 -2.44
CA HIS A 15 -4.51 6.32 -3.57
C HIS A 15 -4.44 7.81 -3.18
N GLN A 16 -3.93 8.67 -4.06
CA GLN A 16 -3.72 10.09 -3.77
C GLN A 16 -4.98 10.80 -3.26
N GLN A 17 -6.15 10.55 -3.86
CA GLN A 17 -7.41 11.15 -3.40
C GLN A 17 -7.87 10.65 -2.01
N ASN A 18 -7.43 9.48 -1.56
CA ASN A 18 -7.77 8.90 -0.25
C ASN A 18 -6.66 9.09 0.80
N SER A 19 -5.61 9.84 0.45
CA SER A 19 -4.44 10.08 1.28
C SER A 19 -4.32 11.57 1.60
N LEU A 20 -4.32 11.93 2.88
CA LEU A 20 -4.08 13.31 3.32
C LEU A 20 -2.82 13.37 4.16
N LEU A 21 -1.91 14.28 3.80
CA LEU A 21 -0.71 14.54 4.58
C LEU A 21 -0.89 15.83 5.37
N GLU A 22 -0.94 15.71 6.68
CA GLU A 22 -0.90 16.85 7.59
C GLU A 22 0.53 17.37 7.65
N LEU A 23 0.69 18.68 7.50
CA LEU A 23 1.97 19.36 7.60
C LEU A 23 2.00 20.20 8.88
N ASP A 24 3.10 20.09 9.62
CA ASP A 24 3.46 20.98 10.72
C ASP A 24 4.80 21.65 10.38
N ASN A 25 4.84 22.98 10.43
CA ASN A 25 5.99 23.78 10.00
C ASN A 25 6.56 23.36 8.64
N HIS A 26 5.68 23.12 7.66
CA HIS A 26 5.99 22.67 6.29
C HIS A 26 6.60 21.26 6.18
N LEU A 27 6.63 20.48 7.27
CA LEU A 27 7.13 19.11 7.29
C LEU A 27 5.99 18.10 7.49
N PRO A 28 6.09 16.88 6.90
CA PRO A 28 5.13 15.80 7.14
C PRO A 28 4.99 15.48 8.63
N ALA A 29 3.79 15.63 9.18
CA ALA A 29 3.50 15.35 10.59
C ALA A 29 2.64 14.09 10.75
N LYS A 30 1.55 13.99 10.00
CA LYS A 30 0.65 12.83 10.05
C LYS A 30 0.16 12.43 8.67
N PHE A 31 -0.06 11.13 8.50
CA PHE A 31 -0.68 10.57 7.31
C PHE A 31 -2.06 10.02 7.66
N TRP A 32 -3.08 10.59 7.04
CA TRP A 32 -4.48 10.19 7.20
C TRP A 32 -4.94 9.45 5.95
N VAL A 33 -5.57 8.30 6.15
CA VAL A 33 -6.28 7.59 5.09
C VAL A 33 -7.78 7.83 5.32
N ARG A 34 -8.48 8.26 4.26
CA ARG A 34 -9.94 8.42 4.25
C ARG A 34 -10.57 7.40 3.32
N ASP A 35 -11.90 7.33 3.39
CA ASP A 35 -12.78 6.38 2.66
C ASP A 35 -12.80 4.97 3.30
N ASN A 36 -13.88 4.69 4.02
CA ASN A 36 -14.14 3.41 4.68
C ASN A 36 -14.94 2.43 3.82
N GLN A 37 -15.26 2.78 2.57
CA GLN A 37 -15.99 1.88 1.66
C GLN A 37 -15.05 0.92 0.91
N SER A 38 -13.73 1.13 1.03
CA SER A 38 -12.72 0.46 0.19
C SER A 38 -11.52 -0.09 1.00
N PHE A 39 -11.76 -0.54 2.23
CA PHE A 39 -10.74 -1.23 3.03
C PHE A 39 -11.05 -2.73 3.15
N GLY A 40 -10.01 -3.54 3.35
CA GLY A 40 -10.14 -4.98 3.48
C GLY A 40 -9.19 -5.58 4.52
N TYR A 41 -9.46 -6.84 4.84
CA TYR A 41 -8.72 -7.69 5.74
C TYR A 41 -8.00 -8.79 4.94
N VAL A 42 -6.71 -8.93 5.14
CA VAL A 42 -5.87 -9.96 4.54
C VAL A 42 -6.04 -11.22 5.35
N ILE A 43 -6.55 -12.26 4.70
CA ILE A 43 -6.99 -13.49 5.37
C ILE A 43 -5.89 -14.10 6.28
N ASP A 44 -4.65 -14.15 5.79
CA ASP A 44 -3.50 -14.74 6.50
C ASP A 44 -3.03 -13.93 7.72
N TYR A 45 -3.39 -12.65 7.80
CA TYR A 45 -2.95 -11.74 8.86
C TYR A 45 -4.08 -11.31 9.79
N ALA A 46 -5.33 -11.51 9.39
CA ALA A 46 -6.51 -11.07 10.13
C ALA A 46 -7.21 -12.19 10.93
N GLU A 47 -6.65 -13.41 10.99
CA GLU A 47 -7.27 -14.56 11.65
C GLU A 47 -7.78 -14.26 13.06
N THR A 48 -6.97 -13.60 13.89
CA THR A 48 -7.35 -13.25 15.28
C THR A 48 -8.51 -12.25 15.32
N LEU A 49 -8.49 -11.27 14.43
CA LEU A 49 -9.55 -10.25 14.34
C LEU A 49 -10.87 -10.87 13.87
N ILE A 50 -10.78 -11.71 12.84
CA ILE A 50 -11.89 -12.45 12.26
C ILE A 50 -12.49 -13.44 13.28
N ALA A 51 -11.67 -14.14 14.05
CA ALA A 51 -12.14 -15.03 15.12
C ALA A 51 -12.87 -14.26 16.23
N THR A 52 -12.46 -13.02 16.48
CA THR A 52 -13.10 -12.13 17.47
C THR A 52 -14.42 -11.55 16.95
N TYR A 53 -14.50 -11.26 15.65
CA TYR A 53 -15.66 -10.65 14.98
C TYR A 53 -16.06 -11.46 13.74
N PRO A 54 -16.71 -12.63 13.91
CA PRO A 54 -17.07 -13.52 12.79
C PRO A 54 -17.96 -12.87 11.73
N GLU A 55 -18.71 -11.83 12.08
CA GLU A 55 -19.53 -11.03 11.18
C GLU A 55 -18.73 -10.36 10.04
N LEU A 56 -17.42 -10.17 10.21
CA LEU A 56 -16.53 -9.66 9.17
C LEU A 56 -16.42 -10.61 7.97
N HIS A 57 -16.71 -11.90 8.14
CA HIS A 57 -16.82 -12.85 7.02
C HIS A 57 -18.11 -12.66 6.22
N THR A 58 -19.22 -12.30 6.89
CA THR A 58 -20.53 -12.11 6.25
C THR A 58 -20.63 -10.81 5.48
N GLU A 59 -19.83 -9.79 5.82
CA GLU A 59 -19.58 -8.60 5.01
C GLU A 59 -18.57 -8.91 3.87
N ALA A 60 -18.82 -10.02 3.16
CA ALA A 60 -17.98 -10.77 2.20
C ALA A 60 -17.13 -9.99 1.17
N GLN A 61 -17.24 -8.67 1.10
CA GLN A 61 -16.39 -7.81 0.27
C GLN A 61 -15.09 -7.37 0.96
N CYS A 62 -14.95 -7.58 2.28
CA CYS A 62 -13.80 -7.07 3.02
C CYS A 62 -12.65 -8.08 3.20
N VAL A 63 -12.86 -9.40 3.21
CA VAL A 63 -11.76 -10.36 3.40
C VAL A 63 -11.18 -10.79 2.05
N VAL A 64 -9.87 -10.62 1.86
CA VAL A 64 -9.19 -10.85 0.57
C VAL A 64 -7.92 -11.70 0.71
N PRO A 65 -7.53 -12.46 -0.33
CA PRO A 65 -6.26 -13.17 -0.36
C PRO A 65 -5.04 -12.24 -0.29
N VAL A 66 -3.92 -12.76 0.24
CA VAL A 66 -2.67 -12.00 0.39
C VAL A 66 -2.11 -11.50 -0.94
N GLU A 67 -2.15 -12.28 -2.02
CA GLU A 67 -1.74 -11.84 -3.36
C GLU A 67 -2.51 -10.60 -3.80
N PHE A 68 -3.84 -10.64 -3.65
CA PHE A 68 -4.72 -9.57 -4.09
C PHE A 68 -4.49 -8.28 -3.29
N ALA A 69 -4.40 -8.41 -1.97
CA ALA A 69 -4.11 -7.29 -1.08
C ALA A 69 -2.73 -6.69 -1.37
N SER A 70 -1.72 -7.53 -1.57
CA SER A 70 -0.36 -7.11 -1.88
C SER A 70 -0.31 -6.32 -3.19
N HIS A 71 -0.95 -6.82 -4.25
CA HIS A 71 -0.99 -6.12 -5.53
C HIS A 71 -1.65 -4.74 -5.43
N ARG A 72 -2.79 -4.64 -4.71
CA ARG A 72 -3.47 -3.35 -4.51
C ARG A 72 -2.63 -2.38 -3.69
N PHE A 73 -1.99 -2.86 -2.63
CA PHE A 73 -1.10 -2.03 -1.80
C PHE A 73 0.02 -1.44 -2.66
N ILE A 74 0.69 -2.28 -3.45
CA ILE A 74 1.78 -1.86 -4.32
C ILE A 74 1.27 -0.84 -5.34
N TYR A 75 0.18 -1.14 -6.04
CA TYR A 75 -0.33 -0.26 -7.08
C TYR A 75 -0.78 1.10 -6.53
N TYR A 76 -1.67 1.11 -5.53
CA TYR A 76 -2.29 2.33 -5.04
C TYR A 76 -1.37 3.14 -4.12
N PHE A 77 -0.67 2.49 -3.20
CA PHE A 77 0.14 3.22 -2.23
C PHE A 77 1.56 3.47 -2.76
N ILE A 78 2.27 2.45 -3.23
CA ILE A 78 3.64 2.62 -3.71
C ILE A 78 3.67 3.31 -5.09
N GLY A 79 2.96 2.76 -6.06
CA GLY A 79 2.92 3.24 -7.44
C GLY A 79 2.30 4.63 -7.57
N ASN A 80 1.06 4.79 -7.12
CA ASN A 80 0.34 6.06 -7.34
C ASN A 80 0.73 7.15 -6.34
N SER A 81 0.95 6.82 -5.06
CA SER A 81 1.17 7.83 -4.03
C SER A 81 2.66 8.08 -3.76
N VAL A 82 3.44 7.06 -3.39
CA VAL A 82 4.86 7.26 -3.00
C VAL A 82 5.71 7.72 -4.17
N PHE A 83 5.63 7.10 -5.35
CA PHE A 83 6.44 7.54 -6.50
C PHE A 83 6.09 8.95 -6.96
N SER A 84 4.82 9.36 -6.87
CA SER A 84 4.44 10.74 -7.18
C SER A 84 5.06 11.76 -6.22
N VAL A 85 5.16 11.43 -4.93
CA VAL A 85 5.89 12.26 -3.95
C VAL A 85 7.38 12.31 -4.28
N ILE A 86 7.99 11.18 -4.63
CA ILE A 86 9.40 11.11 -5.04
C ILE A 86 9.65 12.03 -6.23
N THR A 87 8.86 11.89 -7.30
CA THR A 87 8.99 12.74 -8.50
C THR A 87 8.75 14.21 -8.18
N ALA A 88 7.78 14.55 -7.33
CA ALA A 88 7.51 15.92 -6.93
C ALA A 88 8.70 16.55 -6.19
N ILE A 89 9.30 15.82 -5.24
CA ILE A 89 10.48 16.28 -4.49
C ILE A 89 11.68 16.41 -5.44
N ALA A 90 11.93 15.42 -6.29
CA ALA A 90 13.06 15.46 -7.22
C ALA A 90 12.97 16.64 -8.22
N LYS A 91 11.76 16.97 -8.68
CA LYS A 91 11.51 18.13 -9.57
C LYS A 91 11.87 19.48 -8.95
N THR A 92 11.99 19.58 -7.63
CA THR A 92 12.48 20.81 -6.96
C THR A 92 13.98 21.04 -7.19
N GLY A 93 14.72 20.03 -7.62
CA GLY A 93 16.18 20.07 -7.74
C GLY A 93 16.93 19.85 -6.40
N ALA A 94 16.22 19.69 -5.28
CA ALA A 94 16.85 19.49 -3.97
C ALA A 94 17.55 18.11 -3.84
N THR A 95 17.11 17.11 -4.61
CA THR A 95 17.69 15.76 -4.65
C THR A 95 17.33 15.07 -5.98
N THR A 96 17.83 13.85 -6.18
CA THR A 96 17.51 13.02 -7.36
C THR A 96 16.47 11.95 -7.03
N GLU A 97 15.71 11.50 -8.03
CA GLU A 97 14.76 10.38 -7.86
C GLU A 97 15.48 9.12 -7.36
N ILE A 98 16.66 8.81 -7.90
CA ILE A 98 17.48 7.65 -7.50
C ILE A 98 17.76 7.66 -5.99
N LYS A 99 18.19 8.79 -5.42
CA LYS A 99 18.46 8.90 -3.97
C LYS A 99 17.22 8.64 -3.13
N LEU A 100 16.05 9.12 -3.56
CA LEU A 100 14.79 8.92 -2.85
C LEU A 100 14.28 7.48 -2.98
N ILE A 101 14.48 6.86 -4.14
CA ILE A 101 14.17 5.43 -4.36
C ILE A 101 15.08 4.57 -3.48
N ASP A 102 16.37 4.89 -3.37
CA ASP A 102 17.29 4.19 -2.46
C ASP A 102 16.84 4.29 -0.99
N LEU A 103 16.36 5.47 -0.57
CA LEU A 103 15.80 5.64 0.78
C LEU A 103 14.53 4.80 0.98
N LEU A 104 13.65 4.74 -0.02
CA LEU A 104 12.46 3.89 0.02
C LEU A 104 12.86 2.41 0.11
N TYR A 105 13.82 1.96 -0.71
CA TYR A 105 14.33 0.60 -0.71
C TYR A 105 14.89 0.20 0.66
N GLN A 106 15.75 1.03 1.25
CA GLN A 106 16.27 0.79 2.61
C GLN A 106 15.17 0.72 3.67
N HIS A 107 14.09 1.50 3.51
CA HIS A 107 12.97 1.43 4.42
C HIS A 107 12.19 0.11 4.27
N ILE A 108 11.94 -0.34 3.04
CA ILE A 108 11.28 -1.63 2.75
C ILE A 108 12.15 -2.80 3.25
N GLU A 109 13.47 -2.75 3.06
CA GLU A 109 14.40 -3.79 3.52
C GLU A 109 14.38 -3.96 5.05
N ARG A 110 14.30 -2.86 5.81
CA ARG A 110 14.14 -2.93 7.27
C ARG A 110 12.83 -3.60 7.67
N PHE A 111 11.74 -3.35 6.95
CA PHE A 111 10.48 -4.05 7.17
C PHE A 111 10.58 -5.54 6.79
N TYR A 112 11.32 -5.86 5.74
CA TYR A 112 11.54 -7.25 5.32
C TYR A 112 12.30 -8.05 6.38
N GLN A 113 13.26 -7.43 7.07
CA GLN A 113 13.93 -8.07 8.21
C GLN A 113 12.96 -8.41 9.37
N LEU A 114 11.88 -7.64 9.54
CA LEU A 114 10.86 -7.89 10.56
C LEU A 114 9.80 -8.91 10.10
N TYR A 115 9.53 -8.97 8.80
CA TYR A 115 8.50 -9.83 8.19
C TYR A 115 9.05 -10.55 6.94
N PRO A 116 10.02 -11.48 7.10
CA PRO A 116 10.72 -12.10 5.96
C PRO A 116 9.79 -12.93 5.07
N ASP A 117 8.73 -13.50 5.63
CA ASP A 117 7.76 -14.32 4.90
C ASP A 117 6.65 -13.49 4.23
N SER A 118 6.74 -12.16 4.27
CA SER A 118 5.74 -11.28 3.67
C SER A 118 5.80 -11.29 2.15
N LEU A 119 4.74 -11.81 1.52
CA LEU A 119 4.58 -11.77 0.07
C LEU A 119 4.64 -10.34 -0.46
N LEU A 120 4.01 -9.37 0.21
CA LEU A 120 4.04 -7.95 -0.16
C LEU A 120 5.48 -7.42 -0.26
N LEU A 121 6.31 -7.71 0.74
CA LEU A 121 7.69 -7.22 0.79
C LEU A 121 8.59 -7.96 -0.19
N GLN A 122 8.41 -9.27 -0.35
CA GLN A 122 9.12 -10.05 -1.36
C GLN A 122 8.81 -9.57 -2.77
N THR A 123 7.53 -9.29 -3.07
CA THR A 123 7.13 -8.69 -4.34
C THR A 123 7.79 -7.33 -4.56
N LEU A 124 7.81 -6.45 -3.55
CA LEU A 124 8.43 -5.13 -3.67
C LEU A 124 9.95 -5.17 -3.89
N LEU A 125 10.64 -6.14 -3.31
CA LEU A 125 12.11 -6.21 -3.36
C LEU A 125 12.64 -7.04 -4.53
N PHE A 126 11.93 -8.10 -4.93
CA PHE A 126 12.51 -9.14 -5.79
C PHE A 126 11.75 -9.38 -7.10
N GLN A 127 10.52 -8.87 -7.27
CA GLN A 127 9.84 -9.01 -8.55
C GLN A 127 10.26 -7.92 -9.55
N MET A 128 10.50 -8.35 -10.79
CA MET A 128 10.89 -7.48 -11.91
C MET A 128 9.69 -6.73 -12.54
N ASN A 129 8.45 -7.17 -12.30
CA ASN A 129 7.24 -6.59 -12.90
C ASN A 129 6.23 -6.20 -11.81
N TYR A 130 5.85 -4.93 -11.76
CA TYR A 130 4.85 -4.44 -10.81
C TYR A 130 3.42 -4.55 -11.36
N PRO A 131 2.43 -4.88 -10.51
CA PRO A 131 1.03 -4.89 -10.91
C PRO A 131 0.58 -3.49 -11.34
N THR A 132 -0.03 -3.40 -12.52
CA THR A 132 -0.63 -2.16 -13.03
C THR A 132 -2.15 -2.31 -13.11
N LYS A 133 -2.90 -1.26 -12.74
CA LYS A 133 -4.32 -1.16 -13.09
C LYS A 133 -4.41 -0.71 -14.53
N VAL A 134 -5.02 -1.54 -15.38
CA VAL A 134 -5.38 -1.13 -16.74
C VAL A 134 -6.55 -0.15 -16.62
N ILE A 135 -6.34 1.11 -17.02
CA ILE A 135 -7.36 2.18 -16.95
C ILE A 135 -8.38 2.05 -18.11
N CYS A 136 -8.03 1.34 -19.19
CA CYS A 136 -8.95 0.97 -20.27
C CYS A 136 -8.73 -0.49 -20.67
N SER A 137 -9.66 -1.39 -20.32
CA SER A 137 -9.79 -2.64 -21.06
C SER A 137 -10.59 -2.36 -22.34
N PRO A 138 -10.12 -2.74 -23.55
CA PRO A 138 -10.90 -2.64 -24.78
C PRO A 138 -12.17 -3.48 -24.77
N ASP A 139 -12.33 -4.39 -23.81
CA ASP A 139 -13.36 -5.43 -23.83
C ASP A 139 -14.77 -4.97 -23.39
N TYR A 140 -15.01 -3.66 -23.24
CA TYR A 140 -16.31 -3.10 -22.85
C TYR A 140 -16.80 -1.96 -23.76
N ILE A 141 -16.56 -2.06 -25.07
CA ILE A 141 -17.36 -1.34 -26.06
C ILE A 141 -17.93 -2.38 -27.03
N SER A 142 -19.12 -2.89 -26.65
CA SER A 142 -20.08 -3.50 -27.57
C SER A 142 -20.82 -2.41 -28.35
#